data_AF-A0A547L1F2-F1
#
_entry.id   AF-A0A547L1F2-F1
#
_cell.length_a   1.000
_cell.length_b   1.000
_cell.length_c   1.000
_cell.angle_alpha   90.00
_cell.angle_beta   90.00
_cell.angle_gamma   90.00
#
_symmetry.space_group_name_H-M   'P 1'
#
loop_
_entity.id
_entity.type
_entity.pdbx_description
1 polymer ?
#
loop_
_entity_poly.entity_id
_entity_poly.type
_entity_poly.pdbx_seq_one_letter_code
_entity_poly.pdbx_strand_id
1 'polypeptide(L)'
;MTNSFHTVTVEKAAEAYVLSRGRVRFLSMAQAIRAIRTLMPACKATDRELEELLAAASFVHGVPVAFDTKTADGVEPRLHS
;
A
#
# COMPACT_ATOMS: atom_id res chain seq x y z
N MET A 1 1.81 -3.82 32.97
CA MET A 1 1.31 -4.54 31.78
C MET A 1 2.48 -4.79 30.86
N THR A 2 2.96 -6.02 30.76
CA THR A 2 3.98 -6.42 29.79
C THR A 2 3.31 -6.65 28.45
N ASN A 3 3.32 -5.64 27.58
CA ASN A 3 2.90 -5.83 26.20
C ASN A 3 4.01 -6.59 25.48
N SER A 4 3.80 -7.89 25.29
CA SER A 4 4.64 -8.70 24.41
C SER A 4 4.36 -8.27 22.98
N PHE A 5 5.32 -7.62 22.33
CA PHE A 5 5.24 -7.33 20.90
C PHE A 5 5.62 -8.61 20.15
N HIS A 6 4.62 -9.31 19.63
CA HIS A 6 4.86 -10.41 18.70
C HIS A 6 5.61 -9.88 17.48
N THR A 7 6.56 -10.67 16.96
CA THR A 7 7.23 -10.37 15.70
C THR A 7 6.18 -10.17 14.62
N VAL A 8 6.04 -8.93 14.13
CA VAL A 8 5.12 -8.60 13.04
C VAL A 8 5.82 -8.92 11.73
N THR A 9 5.23 -9.80 10.94
CA THR A 9 5.71 -10.09 9.58
C THR A 9 5.14 -9.06 8.60
N VAL A 10 5.77 -8.93 7.42
CA VAL A 10 5.34 -7.95 6.41
C VAL A 10 3.93 -8.24 5.91
N GLU A 11 3.55 -9.51 5.83
CA GLU A 11 2.22 -9.98 5.43
C GLU A 11 1.17 -9.53 6.45
N LYS A 12 1.45 -9.72 7.75
CA LYS A 12 0.55 -9.26 8.81
C LYS A 12 0.43 -7.74 8.87
N ALA A 13 1.53 -7.03 8.62
CA ALA A 13 1.51 -5.58 8.53
C ALA A 13 0.66 -5.10 7.35
N ALA A 14 0.82 -5.72 6.17
CA ALA A 14 0.03 -5.42 4.97
C ALA A 14 -1.46 -5.68 5.19
N GLU A 15 -1.81 -6.84 5.75
CA GLU A 15 -3.19 -7.19 6.07
C GLU A 15 -3.81 -6.21 7.08
N ALA A 16 -3.11 -5.91 8.17
CA ALA A 16 -3.58 -4.94 9.17
C ALA A 16 -3.78 -3.55 8.57
N TYR A 17 -2.89 -3.13 7.66
CA TYR A 17 -3.03 -1.86 6.96
C TYR A 17 -4.29 -1.86 6.08
N VAL A 18 -4.54 -2.90 5.29
CA VAL A 18 -5.74 -3.04 4.45
C VAL A 18 -7.01 -2.95 5.31
N LEU A 19 -7.08 -3.71 6.40
CA LEU A 19 -8.23 -3.70 7.31
C LEU A 19 -8.45 -2.33 7.97
N SER A 20 -7.38 -1.61 8.30
CA SER A 20 -7.47 -0.26 8.86
C SER A 20 -8.10 0.77 7.90
N ARG A 21 -8.11 0.46 6.61
CA ARG A 21 -8.64 1.31 5.54
C ARG A 21 -10.09 0.98 5.16
N GLY A 22 -10.79 0.10 5.87
CA GLY A 22 -12.19 -0.25 5.57
C GLY A 22 -13.20 0.91 5.62
N ARG A 23 -12.81 2.11 6.07
CA ARG A 23 -13.64 3.33 6.07
C ARG A 23 -13.30 4.33 4.96
N VAL A 24 -12.20 4.16 4.25
CA VAL A 24 -11.85 5.03 3.11
C VAL A 24 -12.42 4.45 1.83
N ARG A 25 -12.74 5.33 0.88
CA ARG A 25 -13.35 4.95 -0.40
C ARG A 25 -12.46 4.02 -1.23
N PHE A 26 -11.14 4.23 -1.18
CA PHE A 26 -10.13 3.42 -1.86
C PHE A 26 -8.83 3.39 -1.05
N LEU A 27 -8.07 2.31 -1.20
CA LEU A 27 -6.69 2.18 -0.73
C LEU A 27 -5.71 2.56 -1.85
N SER A 28 -4.91 3.61 -1.64
CA SER A 28 -3.80 3.95 -2.53
C SER A 28 -2.61 3.02 -2.30
N MET A 29 -2.12 2.38 -3.37
CA MET A 29 -0.98 1.46 -3.31
C MET A 29 0.30 2.17 -2.86
N ALA A 30 0.59 3.36 -3.40
CA ALA A 30 1.78 4.12 -3.03
C ALA A 30 1.72 4.62 -1.58
N GLN A 31 0.53 4.94 -1.06
CA GLN A 31 0.38 5.27 0.37
C GLN A 31 0.54 4.03 1.25
N ALA A 32 -0.01 2.90 0.84
CA ALA A 32 0.10 1.64 1.57
C ALA A 32 1.56 1.17 1.68
N ILE A 33 2.29 1.14 0.57
CA ILE A 33 3.72 0.80 0.53
C ILE A 33 4.53 1.74 1.43
N ARG A 34 4.28 3.06 1.35
CA ARG A 34 4.93 4.03 2.23
C ARG A 34 4.65 3.75 3.71
N ALA A 35 3.41 3.45 4.06
CA ALA A 35 3.05 3.12 5.43
C ALA A 35 3.77 1.85 5.94
N ILE A 36 3.84 0.80 5.13
CA ILE A 36 4.56 -0.44 5.48
C ILE A 36 6.06 -0.16 5.66
N ARG A 37 6.69 0.62 4.79
CA ARG A 37 8.10 1.00 4.95
C ARG A 37 8.36 1.88 6.17
N THR A 38 7.43 2.75 6.54
CA THR A 38 7.51 3.52 7.79
C THR A 38 7.43 2.61 9.01
N LEU A 39 6.56 1.61 8.99
CA LEU A 39 6.40 0.66 10.10
C LEU A 39 7.56 -0.33 10.18
N MET A 40 8.10 -0.76 9.03
CA MET A 40 9.10 -1.81 8.91
C MET A 40 10.28 -1.36 8.03
N PRO A 41 11.11 -0.40 8.47
CA PRO A 41 12.17 0.20 7.65
C PRO A 41 13.28 -0.79 7.25
N ALA A 42 13.43 -1.90 7.98
CA ALA A 42 14.38 -2.97 7.67
C ALA A 42 13.81 -4.05 6.74
N CYS A 43 12.54 -3.94 6.33
CA CYS A 43 11.93 -4.87 5.39
C CYS A 43 12.65 -4.81 4.03
N LYS A 44 13.12 -5.96 3.55
CA LYS A 44 13.83 -6.07 2.26
C LYS A 44 12.90 -6.29 1.06
N ALA A 45 11.60 -6.39 1.28
CA ALA A 45 10.63 -6.55 0.21
C ALA A 45 10.70 -5.36 -0.75
N THR A 46 10.74 -5.66 -2.03
CA THR A 46 10.65 -4.69 -3.12
C THR A 46 9.28 -4.03 -3.13
N ASP A 47 9.17 -2.87 -3.76
CA ASP A 47 7.86 -2.21 -3.94
C ASP A 47 6.87 -3.13 -4.67
N ARG A 48 7.37 -3.94 -5.60
CA ARG A 48 6.55 -4.89 -6.33
C ARG A 48 6.00 -6.01 -5.45
N GLU A 49 6.83 -6.61 -4.61
CA GLU A 49 6.38 -7.64 -3.66
C GLU A 49 5.38 -7.07 -2.65
N LEU A 50 5.58 -5.83 -2.21
CA LEU A 50 4.64 -5.13 -1.34
C LEU A 50 3.31 -4.85 -2.04
N GLU A 51 3.32 -4.42 -3.30
CA GLU A 51 2.10 -4.28 -4.12
C GLU A 51 1.33 -5.58 -4.22
N GLU A 52 2.00 -6.70 -4.47
CA GLU A 52 1.38 -8.01 -4.61
C GLU A 52 0.72 -8.47 -3.31
N LEU A 53 1.39 -8.31 -2.16
CA LEU A 53 0.83 -8.59 -0.84
C LEU A 53 -0.41 -7.72 -0.54
N LEU A 54 -0.31 -6.42 -0.83
CA LEU A 54 -1.39 -5.47 -0.59
C LEU A 54 -2.59 -5.74 -1.51
N ALA A 55 -2.36 -6.05 -2.78
CA ALA A 55 -3.40 -6.40 -3.75
C ALA A 55 -4.11 -7.70 -3.35
N ALA A 56 -3.35 -8.73 -2.96
CA ALA A 56 -3.91 -9.99 -2.49
C ALA A 56 -4.78 -9.80 -1.24
N ALA A 57 -4.27 -9.09 -0.23
CA ALA A 57 -5.03 -8.79 0.98
C ALA A 57 -6.27 -7.93 0.69
N SER A 58 -6.15 -6.92 -0.18
CA SER A 58 -7.29 -6.08 -0.57
C SER A 58 -8.36 -6.87 -1.31
N PHE A 59 -7.96 -7.80 -2.18
CA PHE A 59 -8.88 -8.70 -2.88
C PHE A 59 -9.63 -9.61 -1.90
N VAL A 60 -8.91 -10.26 -0.97
CA VAL A 60 -9.49 -11.15 0.05
C VAL A 60 -10.49 -10.40 0.94
N HIS A 61 -10.17 -9.17 1.34
CA HIS A 61 -10.98 -8.36 2.25
C HIS A 61 -11.98 -7.43 1.56
N GLY A 62 -12.10 -7.51 0.23
CA GLY A 62 -13.04 -6.70 -0.55
C GLY A 62 -12.78 -5.20 -0.48
N VAL A 63 -11.53 -4.78 -0.24
CA VAL A 63 -11.15 -3.36 -0.15
C VAL A 63 -10.85 -2.83 -1.55
N PRO A 64 -11.57 -1.80 -2.02
CA PRO A 64 -11.29 -1.18 -3.31
C PRO A 64 -9.89 -0.53 -3.33
N VAL A 65 -9.12 -0.77 -4.39
CA VAL A 65 -7.78 -0.22 -4.57
C VAL A 65 -7.74 0.85 -5.64
N ALA A 66 -6.93 1.88 -5.42
CA ALA A 66 -6.52 2.86 -6.41
C ALA A 66 -5.04 2.62 -6.76
N PHE A 67 -4.78 2.33 -8.03
CA PHE A 67 -3.41 2.29 -8.53
C PHE A 67 -2.97 3.72 -8.79
N ASP A 68 -1.98 4.18 -8.04
CA ASP A 68 -1.39 5.49 -8.25
C ASP A 68 -0.61 5.45 -9.56
N THR A 69 -1.28 5.77 -10.67
CA THR A 69 -0.57 6.05 -11.92
C THR A 69 0.38 7.19 -11.63
N LYS A 70 1.69 6.96 -11.75
CA LYS A 70 2.61 8.07 -11.99
C LYS A 70 2.06 8.76 -13.23
N THR A 71 1.41 9.90 -13.04
CA THR A 71 1.18 10.82 -14.15
C THR A 71 2.56 11.00 -14.75
N ALA A 72 2.78 10.54 -15.98
CA ALA A 72 4.02 10.84 -16.67
C ALA A 72 4.16 12.36 -16.59
N ASP A 73 5.21 12.83 -15.92
CA ASP A 73 5.50 14.25 -15.84
C ASP A 73 5.47 14.81 -17.27
N GLY A 74 4.51 15.71 -17.54
CA GLY A 74 4.62 16.66 -18.64
C GLY A 74 4.34 16.16 -20.06
N VAL A 75 3.11 15.72 -20.35
CA VAL A 75 2.54 16.02 -21.68
C VAL A 75 1.31 16.88 -21.49
N GLU A 76 1.52 18.18 -21.24
CA GLU A 76 0.48 19.14 -21.58
C GLU A 76 0.20 18.99 -23.09
N PRO A 77 -1.08 18.90 -23.50
CA PRO A 77 -1.41 18.89 -24.91
C PRO A 77 -1.02 20.25 -25.49
N ARG A 78 0.11 20.32 -26.20
CA ARG A 78 0.44 21.51 -26.99
C ARG A 78 -0.61 21.64 -28.08
N LEU A 79 -1.53 22.57 -27.90
CA LEU A 79 -2.41 23.03 -28.96
C LEU A 79 -1.53 23.70 -30.01
N HIS A 80 -1.29 23.00 -31.11
CA HIS A 80 -0.73 23.63 -32.30
C HIS A 80 -1.84 24.46 -32.96
N SER A 81 -1.66 25.78 -32.92
CA SER A 81 -2.41 26.78 -33.70
C SER A 81 -1.99 26.75 -35.17
#